data_AF-A0A3Q0R1J1-F1
#
_entry.id   AF-A0A3Q0R1J1-F1
#
_cell.length_a   1.000
_cell.length_b   1.000
_cell.length_c   1.000
_cell.angle_alpha   90.00
_cell.angle_beta   90.00
_cell.angle_gamma   90.00
#
_symmetry.space_group_name_H-M   'P 1'
#
loop_
_entity.id
_entity.type
_entity.pdbx_description
1 polymer ?
#
loop_
_entity_poly.entity_id
_entity_poly.type
_entity_poly.pdbx_seq_one_letter_code
_entity_poly.pdbx_strand_id
1 'polypeptide(L)'
;MMASSYSAKDEDGHITVSGPGGAALRNKKPENTAFKQQRLPAWQPILTAGTVLPAFFIIGLIFIPIGIGLYVTSNNIKEFEIDYTGDDVSSPCYNCAENFSWNSTKFCTCTIPFQLDQPYESNVFMYYGLSNFYQNHRRYVKSRDDSQLNGNMESLKYPSKECEPYAHSDNKPIAPCGAIANSMFNDTLELVYNDPNGTNVSISLVSTGIAWWTDKHVKFRNPGGSNANLSAVFQGTAKPVNWRRPVYELDADPENNGFINEDFIVWMRTAALPTFRKLYRIIQKKNNMAPTLPRGNYTLKVVYSILKATDLNSVIWMGKSAVSRIRFKFFQVR
;
A
#
# COMPACT_ATOMS: atom_id res chain seq x y z
N MET A 1 45.02 -1.15 -22.44
CA MET A 1 44.54 -2.30 -21.63
C MET A 1 45.32 -3.52 -22.07
N MET A 2 46.18 -4.06 -21.22
CA MET A 2 46.77 -5.40 -21.41
C MET A 2 46.48 -6.19 -20.15
N ALA A 3 45.64 -7.20 -20.26
CA ALA A 3 45.49 -8.21 -19.21
C ALA A 3 46.59 -9.26 -19.47
N SER A 4 47.64 -9.24 -18.64
CA SER A 4 48.64 -10.31 -18.61
C SER A 4 48.03 -11.50 -17.87
N SER A 5 47.80 -12.61 -18.59
CA SER A 5 47.37 -13.88 -18.01
C SER A 5 48.50 -14.50 -17.19
N TYR A 6 48.29 -14.70 -15.89
CA TYR A 6 49.27 -15.37 -15.03
C TYR A 6 48.89 -16.84 -14.82
N SER A 7 49.75 -17.75 -15.26
CA SER A 7 49.67 -19.18 -14.93
C SER A 7 50.17 -19.40 -13.50
N ALA A 8 49.30 -19.85 -12.61
CA ALA A 8 49.67 -20.31 -11.27
C ALA A 8 50.24 -21.73 -11.35
N LYS A 9 51.56 -21.85 -11.55
CA LYS A 9 52.30 -23.08 -11.27
C LYS A 9 53.73 -22.70 -10.90
N ASP A 10 53.96 -22.55 -9.61
CA ASP A 10 55.25 -22.80 -8.96
C ASP A 10 54.92 -23.08 -7.48
N GLU A 11 54.61 -24.35 -7.20
CA GLU A 11 54.61 -24.87 -5.83
C GLU A 11 56.08 -25.08 -5.43
N ASP A 12 56.65 -24.10 -4.73
CA ASP A 12 57.95 -24.25 -4.08
C ASP A 12 57.84 -25.35 -3.00
N GLY A 13 58.36 -26.53 -3.33
CA GLY A 13 58.43 -27.68 -2.43
C GLY A 13 59.18 -27.37 -1.13
N HIS A 14 58.61 -27.78 -0.01
CA HIS A 14 59.25 -27.74 1.31
C HIS A 14 60.51 -28.63 1.29
N ILE A 15 61.71 -28.03 1.20
CA ILE A 15 62.96 -28.74 1.50
C ILE A 15 63.08 -28.84 3.02
N THR A 16 62.80 -30.01 3.58
CA THR A 16 63.17 -30.37 4.95
C THR A 16 64.59 -30.96 4.93
N VAL A 17 65.59 -30.18 5.37
CA VAL A 17 66.94 -30.72 5.61
C VAL A 17 66.98 -31.31 7.02
N SER A 18 67.19 -32.63 7.12
CA SER A 18 67.34 -33.35 8.38
C SER A 18 68.82 -33.40 8.79
N GLY A 19 69.17 -32.71 9.89
CA GLY A 19 70.47 -32.88 10.56
C GLY A 19 70.46 -34.09 11.53
N PRO A 20 71.64 -34.65 11.87
CA PRO A 20 71.75 -35.79 12.78
C PRO A 20 71.44 -35.33 14.22
N GLY A 21 70.22 -35.56 14.66
CA GLY A 21 69.73 -35.10 15.97
C GLY A 21 68.21 -34.92 16.11
N GLY A 22 67.41 -35.29 15.10
CA GLY A 22 65.96 -35.45 15.23
C GLY A 22 65.12 -34.18 15.42
N ALA A 23 65.73 -33.00 15.59
CA ALA A 23 65.02 -31.73 15.61
C ALA A 23 64.91 -31.14 14.20
N ALA A 24 63.70 -31.18 13.62
CA ALA A 24 63.41 -30.49 12.37
C ALA A 24 63.58 -28.97 12.56
N LEU A 25 64.60 -28.37 11.93
CA LEU A 25 64.70 -26.91 11.81
C LEU A 25 63.53 -26.42 10.97
N ARG A 26 62.43 -25.99 11.62
CA ARG A 26 61.32 -25.32 10.94
C ARG A 26 61.84 -24.03 10.34
N ASN A 27 61.94 -24.01 9.01
CA ASN A 27 62.27 -22.82 8.26
C ASN A 27 61.24 -21.73 8.61
N LYS A 28 61.68 -20.66 9.29
CA LYS A 28 60.82 -19.53 9.71
C LYS A 28 60.47 -18.60 8.53
N LYS A 29 60.90 -18.95 7.31
CA LYS A 29 60.57 -18.19 6.11
C LYS A 29 59.06 -18.24 5.88
N PRO A 30 58.38 -17.09 5.80
CA PRO A 30 56.97 -17.07 5.48
C PRO A 30 56.73 -17.64 4.08
N GLU A 31 55.59 -18.31 3.92
CA GLU A 31 55.20 -18.90 2.63
C GLU A 31 55.15 -17.84 1.54
N ASN A 32 55.76 -18.16 0.39
CA ASN A 32 55.91 -17.24 -0.72
C ASN A 32 54.73 -17.31 -1.71
N THR A 33 53.50 -17.31 -1.18
CA THR A 33 52.29 -17.30 -2.02
C THR A 33 51.81 -15.88 -2.28
N ALA A 34 51.26 -15.61 -3.48
CA ALA A 34 50.80 -14.27 -3.86
C ALA A 34 49.78 -13.66 -2.88
N PHE A 35 48.95 -14.50 -2.25
CA PHE A 35 48.01 -14.08 -1.20
C PHE A 35 48.73 -13.68 0.10
N LYS A 36 49.60 -14.54 0.65
CA LYS A 36 50.30 -14.26 1.92
C LYS A 36 51.32 -13.13 1.80
N GLN A 37 51.86 -12.92 0.61
CA GLN A 37 52.80 -11.84 0.29
C GLN A 37 52.12 -10.55 -0.19
N GLN A 38 50.78 -10.51 -0.24
CA GLN A 38 49.98 -9.35 -0.69
C GLN A 38 50.34 -8.87 -2.12
N ARG A 39 50.67 -9.83 -3.01
CA ARG A 39 51.01 -9.59 -4.41
C ARG A 39 49.93 -10.13 -5.35
N LEU A 40 48.68 -10.18 -4.90
CA LEU A 40 47.58 -10.54 -5.77
C LEU A 40 47.45 -9.50 -6.90
N PRO A 41 47.14 -9.93 -8.14
CA PRO A 41 46.85 -9.01 -9.21
C PRO A 41 45.61 -8.20 -8.83
N ALA A 42 45.79 -6.89 -8.70
CA ALA A 42 44.73 -5.96 -8.37
C ALA A 42 44.62 -4.90 -9.47
N TRP A 43 43.39 -4.58 -9.87
CA TRP A 43 43.13 -3.41 -10.68
C TRP A 43 43.06 -2.19 -9.76
N GLN A 44 43.94 -1.22 -9.99
CA GLN A 44 44.00 0.02 -9.22
C GLN A 44 43.61 1.20 -10.12
N PRO A 45 42.31 1.52 -10.23
CA PRO A 45 41.87 2.64 -11.06
C PRO A 45 42.31 3.97 -10.44
N ILE A 46 43.13 4.72 -11.17
CA ILE A 46 43.48 6.09 -10.80
C ILE A 46 42.48 7.02 -11.48
N LEU A 47 41.55 7.59 -10.69
CA LEU A 47 40.53 8.50 -11.18
C LEU A 47 41.14 9.88 -11.46
N THR A 48 41.55 10.11 -12.70
CA THR A 48 42.01 11.41 -13.20
C THR A 48 40.91 12.11 -13.99
N ALA A 49 41.01 13.43 -14.15
CA ALA A 49 40.04 14.23 -14.91
C ALA A 49 39.76 13.66 -16.32
N GLY A 50 40.80 13.22 -17.04
CA GLY A 50 40.67 12.62 -18.37
C GLY A 50 39.90 11.29 -18.39
N THR A 51 39.88 10.55 -17.28
CA THR A 51 39.13 9.27 -17.17
C THR A 51 37.69 9.45 -16.71
N VAL A 52 37.41 10.43 -15.85
CA VAL A 52 36.05 10.67 -15.31
C VAL A 52 35.20 11.53 -16.24
N LEU A 53 35.81 12.45 -16.99
CA LEU A 53 35.07 13.38 -17.85
C LEU A 53 34.25 12.66 -18.95
N PRO A 54 34.80 11.68 -19.70
CA PRO A 54 34.01 10.92 -20.66
C PRO A 54 32.87 10.12 -20.00
N ALA A 55 33.10 9.59 -18.79
CA ALA A 55 32.07 8.85 -18.06
C ALA A 55 30.88 9.75 -17.71
N PHE A 56 31.13 10.99 -17.26
CA PHE A 56 30.05 11.96 -17.01
C PHE A 56 29.27 12.32 -18.27
N PHE A 57 29.94 12.51 -19.42
CA PHE A 57 29.26 12.76 -20.68
C PHE A 57 28.38 11.57 -21.11
N ILE A 58 28.87 10.35 -20.96
CA ILE A 58 28.09 9.13 -21.27
C ILE A 58 26.85 9.04 -20.37
N ILE A 59 27.02 9.23 -19.05
CA ILE A 59 25.90 9.21 -18.10
C ILE A 59 24.89 10.30 -18.46
N GLY A 60 25.36 11.51 -18.78
CA GLY A 60 24.49 12.61 -19.22
C GLY A 60 23.71 12.29 -20.49
N LEU A 61 24.39 11.76 -21.53
CA LEU A 61 23.74 11.37 -22.79
C LEU A 61 22.71 10.25 -22.63
N ILE A 62 22.86 9.38 -21.63
CA ILE A 62 21.88 8.32 -21.32
C ILE A 62 20.74 8.88 -20.45
N PHE A 63 21.03 9.67 -19.43
CA PHE A 63 20.03 10.14 -18.47
C PHE A 63 19.16 11.26 -19.01
N ILE A 64 19.63 12.09 -19.94
CA ILE A 64 18.81 13.14 -20.57
C ILE A 64 17.61 12.53 -21.32
N PRO A 65 17.76 11.60 -22.29
CA PRO A 65 16.61 11.04 -23.00
C PRO A 65 15.70 10.20 -22.08
N ILE A 66 16.26 9.46 -21.12
CA ILE A 66 15.47 8.74 -20.11
C ILE A 66 14.64 9.74 -19.28
N GLY A 67 15.26 10.82 -18.82
CA GLY A 67 14.60 11.88 -18.06
C GLY A 67 13.49 12.56 -18.85
N ILE A 68 13.71 12.87 -20.14
CA ILE A 68 12.68 13.42 -21.03
C ILE A 68 11.53 12.42 -21.20
N GLY A 69 11.82 11.15 -21.43
CA GLY A 69 10.79 10.10 -21.55
C GLY A 69 9.94 9.96 -20.29
N LEU A 70 10.57 9.92 -19.11
CA LEU A 70 9.87 9.89 -17.82
C LEU A 70 9.07 11.17 -17.56
N TYR A 71 9.60 12.33 -17.91
CA TYR A 71 8.92 13.62 -17.74
C TYR A 71 7.67 13.72 -18.62
N VAL A 72 7.78 13.38 -19.91
CA VAL A 72 6.65 13.42 -20.85
C VAL A 72 5.59 12.40 -20.46
N THR A 73 5.97 11.18 -20.10
CA THR A 73 5.00 10.16 -19.64
C THR A 73 4.30 10.58 -18.35
N SER A 74 5.01 11.20 -17.41
CA SER A 74 4.43 11.72 -16.16
C SER A 74 3.43 12.87 -16.41
N ASN A 75 3.77 13.83 -17.28
CA ASN A 75 2.88 14.97 -17.56
C ASN A 75 1.64 14.59 -18.38
N ASN A 76 1.68 13.47 -19.09
CA ASN A 76 0.53 12.95 -19.84
C ASN A 76 -0.52 12.27 -18.94
N ILE A 77 -0.21 12.03 -17.66
CA ILE A 77 -1.15 11.46 -16.70
C ILE A 77 -2.20 12.51 -16.36
N LYS A 78 -3.48 12.15 -16.52
CA LYS A 78 -4.60 13.00 -16.15
C LYS A 78 -5.04 12.68 -14.73
N GLU A 79 -5.06 13.70 -13.89
CA GLU A 79 -5.51 13.59 -12.51
C GLU A 79 -6.59 14.65 -12.22
N PHE A 80 -7.63 14.27 -11.49
CA PHE A 80 -8.66 15.19 -11.00
C PHE A 80 -8.90 14.90 -9.52
N GLU A 81 -8.90 15.93 -8.68
CA GLU A 81 -8.92 15.81 -7.22
C GLU A 81 -10.03 16.66 -6.60
N ILE A 82 -10.85 16.07 -5.73
CA ILE A 82 -11.96 16.73 -5.03
C ILE A 82 -11.78 16.54 -3.52
N ASP A 83 -11.80 17.62 -2.75
CA ASP A 83 -11.87 17.55 -1.28
C ASP A 83 -13.34 17.53 -0.86
N TYR A 84 -13.75 16.48 -0.16
CA TYR A 84 -15.13 16.34 0.33
C TYR A 84 -15.22 16.38 1.86
N THR A 85 -14.23 16.93 2.57
CA THR A 85 -14.21 16.89 4.05
C THR A 85 -15.39 17.65 4.68
N GLY A 86 -15.80 18.78 4.07
CA GLY A 86 -16.87 19.62 4.61
C GLY A 86 -16.42 20.61 5.69
N ASP A 87 -15.15 21.04 5.67
CA ASP A 87 -14.59 21.99 6.67
C ASP A 87 -15.16 23.41 6.50
N ASP A 88 -15.44 23.81 5.27
CA ASP A 88 -15.95 25.14 4.94
C ASP A 88 -17.48 25.17 4.96
N VAL A 89 -18.07 26.23 5.52
CA VAL A 89 -19.53 26.44 5.57
C VAL A 89 -20.18 26.47 4.18
N SER A 90 -19.40 26.84 3.16
CA SER A 90 -19.83 26.83 1.75
C SER A 90 -19.82 25.44 1.12
N SER A 91 -19.23 24.44 1.76
CA SER A 91 -19.16 23.08 1.23
C SER A 91 -20.54 22.41 1.29
N PRO A 92 -20.98 21.72 0.22
CA PRO A 92 -22.24 20.97 0.25
C PRO A 92 -22.23 19.83 1.29
N CYS A 93 -21.06 19.46 1.79
CA CYS A 93 -20.90 18.41 2.80
C CYS A 93 -20.73 18.94 4.23
N TYR A 94 -20.77 20.26 4.45
CA TYR A 94 -20.61 20.87 5.79
C TYR A 94 -21.62 20.34 6.81
N ASN A 95 -22.89 20.23 6.42
CA ASN A 95 -23.94 19.69 7.28
C ASN A 95 -23.66 18.25 7.74
N CYS A 96 -22.98 17.45 6.91
CA CYS A 96 -22.58 16.09 7.26
C CYS A 96 -21.39 16.08 8.22
N ALA A 97 -20.49 17.05 8.15
CA ALA A 97 -19.35 17.18 9.06
C ALA A 97 -19.78 17.69 10.46
N GLU A 98 -20.68 18.67 10.51
CA GLU A 98 -21.11 19.33 11.74
C GLU A 98 -22.07 18.49 12.59
N ASN A 99 -23.16 18.00 11.99
CA ASN A 99 -24.23 17.26 12.68
C ASN A 99 -23.91 15.78 12.96
N PHE A 100 -22.65 15.36 12.78
CA PHE A 100 -22.29 13.97 12.97
C PHE A 100 -22.14 13.60 14.45
N SER A 101 -23.03 12.69 14.89
CA SER A 101 -22.95 11.95 16.15
C SER A 101 -22.66 10.48 15.84
N TRP A 102 -21.65 9.91 16.49
CA TRP A 102 -21.20 8.51 16.35
C TRP A 102 -22.30 7.49 16.62
N ASN A 103 -23.33 7.89 17.37
CA ASN A 103 -24.47 7.06 17.75
C ASN A 103 -25.68 7.25 16.82
N SER A 104 -25.55 8.04 15.75
CA SER A 104 -26.64 8.26 14.79
C SER A 104 -26.71 7.11 13.78
N THR A 105 -27.85 6.43 13.76
CA THR A 105 -28.19 5.40 12.77
C THR A 105 -28.49 5.98 11.38
N LYS A 106 -28.59 7.32 11.24
CA LYS A 106 -28.87 7.97 9.97
C LYS A 106 -27.59 8.16 9.16
N PHE A 107 -27.62 7.72 7.91
CA PHE A 107 -26.59 8.04 6.91
C PHE A 107 -26.73 9.51 6.52
N CYS A 108 -25.61 10.24 6.47
CA CYS A 108 -25.57 11.56 5.86
C CYS A 108 -25.08 11.43 4.43
N THR A 109 -25.81 12.02 3.48
CA THR A 109 -25.41 11.99 2.07
C THR A 109 -25.15 13.42 1.62
N CYS A 110 -24.00 13.67 1.00
CA CYS A 110 -23.72 14.92 0.30
C CYS A 110 -23.46 14.67 -1.19
N THR A 111 -23.74 15.68 -2.01
CA THR A 111 -23.57 15.61 -3.46
C THR A 111 -22.68 16.76 -3.91
N ILE A 112 -21.60 16.44 -4.59
CA ILE A 112 -20.63 17.41 -5.10
C ILE A 112 -20.67 17.38 -6.63
N PRO A 113 -21.20 18.44 -7.28
CA PRO A 113 -21.09 18.59 -8.72
C PRO A 113 -19.66 18.99 -9.10
N PHE A 114 -19.13 18.39 -10.17
CA PHE A 114 -17.84 18.75 -10.74
C PHE A 114 -17.85 18.58 -12.26
N GLN A 115 -16.91 19.21 -12.94
CA GLN A 115 -16.79 19.14 -14.41
C GLN A 115 -15.42 18.57 -14.79
N LEU A 116 -15.42 17.64 -15.75
CA LEU A 116 -14.20 17.14 -16.38
C LEU A 116 -13.99 17.85 -17.72
N ASP A 117 -12.93 18.65 -17.82
CA ASP A 117 -12.61 19.42 -19.03
C ASP A 117 -12.10 18.54 -20.17
N GLN A 118 -11.45 17.43 -19.83
CA GLN A 118 -10.85 16.52 -20.79
C GLN A 118 -11.40 15.09 -20.63
N PRO A 119 -11.55 14.34 -21.73
CA PRO A 119 -11.95 12.94 -21.67
C PRO A 119 -10.82 12.05 -21.14
N TYR A 120 -11.23 10.98 -20.47
CA TYR A 120 -10.39 9.89 -19.96
C TYR A 120 -10.53 8.66 -20.86
N GLU A 121 -9.51 8.38 -21.65
CA GLU A 121 -9.54 7.38 -22.73
C GLU A 121 -9.28 5.92 -22.32
N SER A 122 -8.67 5.68 -21.15
CA SER A 122 -8.18 4.37 -20.70
C SER A 122 -8.88 3.99 -19.39
N ASN A 123 -8.48 2.89 -18.75
CA ASN A 123 -9.00 2.55 -17.42
C ASN A 123 -8.74 3.69 -16.43
N VAL A 124 -9.76 4.06 -15.67
CA VAL A 124 -9.65 5.12 -14.66
C VAL A 124 -9.63 4.49 -13.29
N PHE A 125 -8.63 4.84 -12.50
CA PHE A 125 -8.46 4.37 -11.14
C PHE A 125 -8.97 5.43 -10.17
N MET A 126 -9.86 5.01 -9.30
CA MET A 126 -10.56 5.85 -8.34
C MET A 126 -9.91 5.67 -6.97
N TYR A 127 -9.34 6.72 -6.39
CA TYR A 127 -8.67 6.66 -5.09
C TYR A 127 -9.41 7.51 -4.06
N TYR A 128 -9.47 7.02 -2.82
CA TYR A 128 -9.69 7.88 -1.65
C TYR A 128 -8.34 8.20 -1.02
N GLY A 129 -8.20 9.43 -0.56
CA GLY A 129 -7.01 9.98 0.05
C GLY A 129 -7.34 10.49 1.43
N LEU A 130 -6.51 10.13 2.41
CA LEU A 130 -6.60 10.65 3.77
C LEU A 130 -5.35 11.47 4.04
N SER A 131 -5.53 12.60 4.71
CA SER A 131 -4.44 13.44 5.21
C SER A 131 -4.51 13.53 6.73
N ASN A 132 -3.39 13.86 7.36
CA ASN A 132 -3.24 13.86 8.82
C ASN A 132 -3.63 12.53 9.49
N PHE A 133 -3.47 11.40 8.78
CA PHE A 133 -3.76 10.07 9.31
C PHE A 133 -2.47 9.25 9.41
N TYR A 134 -1.96 9.06 10.63
CA TYR A 134 -0.65 8.44 10.86
C TYR A 134 -0.70 6.91 10.89
N GLN A 135 -0.94 6.28 9.74
CA GLN A 135 -0.88 4.81 9.61
C GLN A 135 0.51 4.25 9.94
N ASN A 136 1.55 5.05 9.82
CA ASN A 136 2.94 4.68 10.09
C ASN A 136 3.32 4.71 11.58
N HIS A 137 2.41 5.09 12.47
CA HIS A 137 2.68 5.10 13.90
C HIS A 137 2.97 3.68 14.41
N ARG A 138 4.07 3.48 15.13
CA ARG A 138 4.55 2.14 15.55
C ARG A 138 3.49 1.28 16.23
N ARG A 139 2.70 1.86 17.15
CA ARG A 139 1.62 1.12 17.84
C ARG A 139 0.47 0.76 16.90
N TYR A 140 0.17 1.62 15.93
CA TYR A 140 -0.87 1.39 14.94
C TYR A 140 -0.48 0.26 14.00
N VAL A 141 0.73 0.30 13.43
CA VAL A 141 1.25 -0.73 12.51
C VAL A 141 1.33 -2.12 13.16
N LYS A 142 1.70 -2.16 14.44
CA LYS A 142 1.79 -3.41 15.21
C LYS A 142 0.42 -3.99 15.58
N SER A 143 -0.62 -3.17 15.66
CA SER A 143 -1.93 -3.59 16.16
C SER A 143 -2.75 -4.34 15.10
N ARG A 144 -2.33 -5.59 14.84
CA ARG A 144 -2.99 -6.60 14.01
C ARG A 144 -2.49 -8.01 14.37
N ASP A 145 -3.24 -9.03 13.97
CA ASP A 145 -2.83 -10.43 14.07
C ASP A 145 -2.78 -11.07 12.68
N ASP A 146 -1.58 -11.24 12.13
CA ASP A 146 -1.39 -11.81 10.79
C ASP A 146 -1.80 -13.30 10.73
N SER A 147 -1.79 -14.03 11.84
CA SER A 147 -2.26 -15.43 11.88
C SER A 147 -3.78 -15.52 11.82
N GLN A 148 -4.46 -14.59 12.50
CA GLN A 148 -5.92 -14.44 12.40
C GLN A 148 -6.33 -14.08 10.97
N LEU A 149 -5.66 -13.12 10.35
CA LEU A 149 -5.95 -12.66 8.98
C LEU A 149 -5.67 -13.72 7.90
N ASN A 150 -4.79 -14.67 8.20
CA ASN A 150 -4.53 -15.85 7.37
C ASN A 150 -5.52 -17.02 7.66
N GLY A 151 -6.56 -16.80 8.46
CA GLY A 151 -7.63 -17.77 8.69
C GLY A 151 -7.30 -18.88 9.70
N ASN A 152 -6.31 -18.69 10.58
CA ASN A 152 -6.04 -19.67 11.64
C ASN A 152 -7.19 -19.67 12.67
N MET A 153 -7.79 -20.84 12.89
CA MET A 153 -8.87 -21.05 13.85
C MET A 153 -8.46 -20.79 15.30
N GLU A 154 -7.20 -21.04 15.66
CA GLU A 154 -6.70 -20.79 17.02
C GLU A 154 -6.60 -19.29 17.30
N SER A 155 -5.97 -18.54 16.39
CA SER A 155 -5.85 -17.08 16.46
C SER A 155 -7.19 -16.35 16.34
N LEU A 156 -8.23 -17.01 15.81
CA LEU A 156 -9.59 -16.48 15.81
C LEU A 156 -10.21 -16.45 17.22
N LYS A 157 -9.89 -17.45 18.04
CA LYS A 157 -10.37 -17.56 19.44
C LYS A 157 -9.48 -16.82 20.42
N TYR A 158 -8.17 -16.84 20.16
CA TYR A 158 -7.13 -16.26 21.03
C TYR A 158 -6.25 -15.31 20.20
N PRO A 159 -6.70 -14.07 19.96
CA PRO A 159 -5.94 -13.11 19.17
C PRO A 159 -4.64 -12.70 19.87
N SER A 160 -3.64 -12.32 19.08
CA SER A 160 -2.35 -11.81 19.57
C SER A 160 -2.50 -10.61 20.50
N LYS A 161 -1.62 -10.52 21.51
CA LYS A 161 -1.55 -9.38 22.44
C LYS A 161 -1.21 -8.06 21.75
N GLU A 162 -0.59 -8.09 20.57
CA GLU A 162 -0.30 -6.86 19.81
C GLU A 162 -1.59 -6.15 19.37
N CYS A 163 -2.73 -6.84 19.30
CA CYS A 163 -4.04 -6.25 18.98
C CYS A 163 -4.63 -5.39 20.11
N GLU A 164 -4.07 -5.36 21.32
CA GLU A 164 -4.59 -4.54 22.42
C GLU A 164 -4.61 -3.03 22.08
N PRO A 165 -5.67 -2.29 22.46
CA PRO A 165 -6.83 -2.71 23.26
C PRO A 165 -7.95 -3.39 22.43
N TYR A 166 -7.83 -3.45 21.11
CA TYR A 166 -8.85 -3.97 20.18
C TYR A 166 -8.77 -5.49 19.95
N ALA A 167 -8.41 -6.23 20.99
CA ALA A 167 -8.35 -7.69 20.96
C ALA A 167 -9.69 -8.32 21.36
N HIS A 168 -10.41 -7.71 22.31
CA HIS A 168 -11.65 -8.25 22.88
C HIS A 168 -12.72 -7.16 23.02
N SER A 169 -13.99 -7.54 22.86
CA SER A 169 -15.17 -6.72 23.16
C SER A 169 -16.19 -7.59 23.88
N ASP A 170 -16.71 -7.13 25.02
CA ASP A 170 -17.70 -7.86 25.84
C ASP A 170 -17.31 -9.34 26.08
N ASN A 171 -16.04 -9.58 26.47
CA ASN A 171 -15.44 -10.90 26.67
C ASN A 171 -15.42 -11.83 25.44
N LYS A 172 -15.68 -11.32 24.24
CA LYS A 172 -15.51 -12.04 22.97
C LYS A 172 -14.28 -11.54 22.21
N PRO A 173 -13.50 -12.43 21.57
CA PRO A 173 -12.40 -12.02 20.71
C PRO A 173 -12.94 -11.27 19.48
N ILE A 174 -12.29 -10.17 19.11
CA ILE A 174 -12.66 -9.37 17.94
C ILE A 174 -12.06 -10.00 16.68
N ALA A 175 -12.86 -10.13 15.62
CA ALA A 175 -12.42 -10.56 14.31
C ALA A 175 -12.91 -9.58 13.22
N PRO A 176 -12.01 -8.88 12.52
CA PRO A 176 -10.55 -8.80 12.70
C PRO A 176 -10.11 -7.93 13.90
N CYS A 177 -9.11 -8.36 14.66
CA CYS A 177 -8.58 -7.58 15.79
C CYS A 177 -7.62 -6.46 15.35
N GLY A 178 -7.48 -5.47 16.23
CA GLY A 178 -6.45 -4.43 16.11
C GLY A 178 -6.92 -3.06 15.61
N ALA A 179 -6.11 -2.04 15.88
CA ALA A 179 -6.42 -0.64 15.58
C ALA A 179 -6.54 -0.37 14.07
N ILE A 180 -5.78 -1.10 13.25
CA ILE A 180 -5.82 -0.94 11.80
C ILE A 180 -7.22 -1.29 11.29
N ALA A 181 -7.69 -2.50 11.60
CA ALA A 181 -9.00 -2.95 11.15
C ALA A 181 -10.13 -2.11 11.75
N ASN A 182 -10.07 -1.78 13.03
CA ASN A 182 -11.09 -0.97 13.70
C ASN A 182 -11.27 0.42 13.07
N SER A 183 -10.24 1.00 12.46
CA SER A 183 -10.29 2.32 11.82
C SER A 183 -10.55 2.26 10.30
N MET A 184 -11.07 1.14 9.79
CA MET A 184 -11.34 0.94 8.36
C MET A 184 -12.23 2.02 7.75
N PHE A 185 -11.77 2.54 6.59
CA PHE A 185 -12.53 3.43 5.73
C PHE A 185 -13.82 2.76 5.21
N ASN A 186 -14.95 3.44 5.31
CA ASN A 186 -16.28 2.91 5.07
C ASN A 186 -17.28 3.92 4.49
N ASP A 187 -16.83 5.11 4.07
CA ASP A 187 -17.67 5.96 3.21
C ASP A 187 -17.95 5.23 1.89
N THR A 188 -19.15 5.45 1.36
CA THR A 188 -19.51 4.92 0.04
C THR A 188 -19.60 6.06 -0.98
N LEU A 189 -18.91 5.87 -2.11
CA LEU A 189 -18.77 6.87 -3.15
C LEU A 189 -19.45 6.37 -4.42
N GLU A 190 -20.44 7.12 -4.89
CA GLU A 190 -21.18 6.85 -6.12
C GLU A 190 -20.89 7.96 -7.13
N LEU A 191 -20.60 7.57 -8.38
CA LEU A 191 -20.32 8.51 -9.46
C LEU A 191 -21.47 8.50 -10.47
N VAL A 192 -21.98 9.69 -10.77
CA VAL A 192 -23.07 9.91 -11.73
C VAL A 192 -22.59 10.87 -12.80
N TYR A 193 -22.80 10.52 -14.07
CA TYR A 193 -22.62 11.40 -15.21
C TYR A 193 -23.93 12.13 -15.51
N ASN A 194 -23.88 13.46 -15.59
CA ASN A 194 -25.02 14.28 -15.93
C ASN A 194 -24.96 14.56 -17.44
N ASP A 195 -25.73 13.81 -18.22
CA ASP A 195 -25.83 13.99 -19.68
C ASP A 195 -26.47 15.35 -20.00
N PRO A 196 -25.92 16.14 -20.93
CA PRO A 196 -26.57 17.33 -21.49
C PRO A 196 -28.04 17.17 -21.87
N ASN A 197 -28.48 15.95 -22.23
CA ASN A 197 -29.87 15.64 -22.54
C ASN A 197 -30.80 15.56 -21.31
N GLY A 198 -30.28 15.79 -20.09
CA GLY A 198 -31.02 15.79 -18.84
C GLY A 198 -31.12 14.43 -18.15
N THR A 199 -30.39 13.41 -18.63
CA THR A 199 -30.37 12.08 -18.00
C THR A 199 -29.15 11.92 -17.08
N ASN A 200 -29.37 11.28 -15.94
CA ASN A 200 -28.30 10.96 -14.99
C ASN A 200 -27.90 9.49 -15.16
N VAL A 201 -26.68 9.25 -15.63
CA VAL A 201 -26.15 7.90 -15.90
C VAL A 201 -25.20 7.50 -14.78
N SER A 202 -25.52 6.43 -14.05
CA SER A 202 -24.61 5.90 -13.03
C SER A 202 -23.40 5.22 -13.68
N ILE A 203 -22.20 5.56 -13.19
CA ILE A 203 -20.96 4.94 -13.65
C ILE A 203 -20.73 3.65 -12.86
N SER A 204 -20.49 2.55 -13.56
CA SER A 204 -20.19 1.26 -12.95
C SER A 204 -18.78 1.29 -12.35
N LEU A 205 -18.71 1.09 -11.03
CA LEU A 205 -17.48 1.06 -10.25
C LEU A 205 -17.15 -0.40 -9.90
N VAL A 206 -16.04 -0.91 -10.39
CA VAL A 206 -15.59 -2.28 -10.09
C VAL A 206 -14.82 -2.29 -8.77
N SER A 207 -15.24 -3.13 -7.83
CA SER A 207 -14.63 -3.34 -6.50
C SER A 207 -13.60 -4.47 -6.45
N THR A 208 -13.51 -5.29 -7.52
CA THR A 208 -12.58 -6.41 -7.62
C THR A 208 -11.34 -6.04 -8.45
N GLY A 209 -10.22 -6.72 -8.21
CA GLY A 209 -8.94 -6.43 -8.86
C GLY A 209 -8.24 -5.15 -8.38
N ILE A 210 -8.61 -4.63 -7.21
CA ILE A 210 -7.98 -3.47 -6.56
C ILE A 210 -6.85 -3.88 -5.61
N ALA A 211 -6.90 -5.09 -5.06
CA ALA A 211 -5.87 -5.64 -4.20
C ALA A 211 -4.76 -6.34 -4.99
N TRP A 212 -3.57 -6.42 -4.42
CA TRP A 212 -2.47 -7.18 -5.02
C TRP A 212 -2.76 -8.67 -4.97
N TRP A 213 -2.38 -9.37 -6.04
CA TRP A 213 -2.65 -10.80 -6.18
C TRP A 213 -2.14 -11.62 -4.98
N THR A 214 -0.93 -11.30 -4.49
CA THR A 214 -0.33 -11.97 -3.32
C THR A 214 -1.10 -11.72 -2.03
N ASP A 215 -1.65 -10.52 -1.86
CA ASP A 215 -2.43 -10.22 -0.66
C ASP A 215 -3.73 -11.02 -0.69
N LYS A 216 -4.44 -11.04 -1.83
CA LYS A 216 -5.73 -11.73 -1.97
C LYS A 216 -5.63 -13.26 -1.90
N HIS A 217 -4.61 -13.86 -2.52
CA HIS A 217 -4.57 -15.33 -2.69
C HIS A 217 -3.59 -16.05 -1.74
N VAL A 218 -2.65 -15.32 -1.12
CA VAL A 218 -1.62 -15.92 -0.27
C VAL A 218 -1.72 -15.43 1.16
N LYS A 219 -1.77 -14.11 1.37
CA LYS A 219 -1.62 -13.51 2.71
C LYS A 219 -2.91 -13.51 3.53
N PHE A 220 -4.04 -13.17 2.92
CA PHE A 220 -5.34 -13.11 3.57
C PHE A 220 -6.17 -14.32 3.17
N ARG A 221 -6.80 -14.98 4.15
CA ARG A 221 -7.64 -16.16 3.92
C ARG A 221 -8.79 -16.22 4.90
N ASN A 222 -9.95 -16.65 4.43
CA ASN A 222 -11.07 -16.94 5.32
C ASN A 222 -10.81 -18.24 6.10
N PRO A 223 -11.14 -18.27 7.40
CA PRO A 223 -11.10 -19.50 8.18
C PRO A 223 -12.14 -20.51 7.65
N GLY A 224 -11.84 -21.81 7.75
CA GLY A 224 -12.78 -22.89 7.38
C GLY A 224 -12.69 -23.39 5.94
N GLY A 225 -11.84 -22.78 5.09
CA GLY A 225 -11.65 -23.18 3.68
C GLY A 225 -12.72 -22.63 2.74
N SER A 226 -12.66 -23.02 1.45
CA SER A 226 -13.40 -22.34 0.37
C SER A 226 -14.93 -22.45 0.39
N ASN A 227 -15.52 -23.40 1.13
CA ASN A 227 -16.96 -23.67 1.10
C ASN A 227 -17.65 -23.53 2.48
N ALA A 228 -16.98 -22.91 3.45
CA ALA A 228 -17.54 -22.77 4.79
C ALA A 228 -18.53 -21.61 4.87
N ASN A 229 -19.66 -21.83 5.54
CA ASN A 229 -20.58 -20.74 5.89
C ASN A 229 -19.88 -19.79 6.87
N LEU A 230 -19.48 -18.60 6.38
CA LEU A 230 -18.68 -17.64 7.15
C LEU A 230 -19.35 -17.29 8.48
N SER A 231 -20.67 -17.11 8.51
CA SER A 231 -21.40 -16.79 9.74
C SER A 231 -21.26 -17.86 10.83
N ALA A 232 -21.15 -19.14 10.43
CA ALA A 232 -20.90 -20.24 11.36
C ALA A 232 -19.44 -20.30 11.80
N VAL A 233 -18.50 -19.99 10.91
CA VAL A 233 -17.07 -20.00 11.25
C VAL A 233 -16.70 -18.89 12.23
N PHE A 234 -17.27 -17.70 12.05
CA PHE A 234 -17.06 -16.55 12.94
C PHE A 234 -17.92 -16.60 14.21
N GLN A 235 -18.64 -17.69 14.47
CA GLN A 235 -19.46 -17.84 15.66
C GLN A 235 -18.60 -17.75 16.93
N GLY A 236 -19.00 -16.86 17.85
CA GLY A 236 -18.26 -16.60 19.09
C GLY A 236 -17.25 -15.45 19.00
N THR A 237 -17.04 -14.88 17.82
CA THR A 237 -16.27 -13.63 17.64
C THR A 237 -17.19 -12.41 17.69
N ALA A 238 -16.60 -11.24 17.97
CA ALA A 238 -17.26 -9.95 17.88
C ALA A 238 -16.72 -9.16 16.68
N LYS A 239 -17.57 -8.29 16.11
CA LYS A 239 -17.12 -7.29 15.13
C LYS A 239 -16.24 -6.22 15.82
N PRO A 240 -15.38 -5.51 15.07
CA PRO A 240 -14.68 -4.35 15.61
C PRO A 240 -15.65 -3.29 16.12
N VAL A 241 -15.24 -2.54 17.14
CA VAL A 241 -16.07 -1.57 17.87
C VAL A 241 -16.71 -0.55 16.93
N ASN A 242 -15.92 -0.04 15.99
CA ASN A 242 -16.35 1.01 15.07
C ASN A 242 -17.05 0.49 13.81
N TRP A 243 -17.15 -0.83 13.64
CA TRP A 243 -17.79 -1.41 12.47
C TRP A 243 -19.29 -1.50 12.68
N ARG A 244 -20.08 -1.21 11.65
CA ARG A 244 -21.54 -1.39 11.69
C ARG A 244 -21.92 -2.86 11.49
N ARG A 245 -21.31 -3.49 10.49
CA ARG A 245 -21.51 -4.89 10.09
C ARG A 245 -20.27 -5.73 10.41
N PRO A 246 -20.43 -7.04 10.65
CA PRO A 246 -19.30 -7.94 10.84
C PRO A 246 -18.55 -8.19 9.52
N VAL A 247 -17.35 -8.77 9.63
CA VAL A 247 -16.46 -9.00 8.49
C VAL A 247 -17.01 -9.92 7.41
N TYR A 248 -17.90 -10.84 7.77
CA TYR A 248 -18.55 -11.77 6.86
C TYR A 248 -19.82 -11.21 6.20
N GLU A 249 -20.12 -9.92 6.38
CA GLU A 249 -21.23 -9.20 5.72
C GLU A 249 -20.73 -7.94 5.00
N LEU A 250 -19.45 -7.90 4.62
CA LEU A 250 -18.84 -6.76 3.93
C LEU A 250 -19.27 -6.65 2.48
N ASP A 251 -19.43 -7.79 1.81
CA ASP A 251 -19.86 -7.87 0.41
C ASP A 251 -20.89 -9.00 0.23
N ALA A 252 -21.73 -8.86 -0.78
CA ALA A 252 -22.67 -9.90 -1.20
C ALA A 252 -21.99 -11.00 -2.02
N ASP A 253 -20.89 -10.67 -2.71
CA ASP A 253 -20.09 -11.65 -3.46
C ASP A 253 -19.24 -12.52 -2.52
N PRO A 254 -19.46 -13.85 -2.48
CA PRO A 254 -18.67 -14.75 -1.64
C PRO A 254 -17.15 -14.70 -1.89
N GLU A 255 -16.72 -14.41 -3.13
CA GLU A 255 -15.31 -14.33 -3.52
C GLU A 255 -14.64 -13.01 -3.08
N ASN A 256 -15.42 -12.06 -2.57
CA ASN A 256 -14.98 -10.77 -2.07
C ASN A 256 -15.48 -10.49 -0.64
N ASN A 257 -15.75 -11.52 0.15
CA ASN A 257 -16.30 -11.37 1.50
C ASN A 257 -15.39 -11.98 2.58
N GLY A 258 -15.50 -11.51 3.83
CA GLY A 258 -14.61 -11.92 4.91
C GLY A 258 -13.25 -11.21 4.89
N PHE A 259 -12.18 -11.90 5.32
CA PHE A 259 -10.82 -11.36 5.32
C PHE A 259 -10.23 -11.18 3.92
N ILE A 260 -10.82 -11.83 2.90
CA ILE A 260 -10.40 -11.69 1.50
C ILE A 260 -11.07 -10.52 0.77
N ASN A 261 -11.94 -9.76 1.46
CA ASN A 261 -12.55 -8.57 0.90
C ASN A 261 -11.47 -7.56 0.46
N GLU A 262 -11.51 -7.14 -0.79
CA GLU A 262 -10.43 -6.34 -1.36
C GLU A 262 -10.34 -4.93 -0.78
N ASP A 263 -11.47 -4.32 -0.40
CA ASP A 263 -11.47 -3.02 0.29
C ASP A 263 -10.77 -3.12 1.65
N PHE A 264 -11.06 -4.20 2.39
CA PHE A 264 -10.39 -4.50 3.65
C PHE A 264 -8.89 -4.74 3.45
N ILE A 265 -8.50 -5.54 2.45
CA ILE A 265 -7.08 -5.81 2.16
C ILE A 265 -6.33 -4.51 1.81
N VAL A 266 -6.90 -3.67 0.95
CA VAL A 266 -6.30 -2.38 0.58
C VAL A 266 -6.14 -1.48 1.81
N TRP A 267 -7.11 -1.48 2.73
CA TRP A 267 -7.01 -0.75 3.98
C TRP A 267 -5.88 -1.28 4.88
N MET A 268 -5.81 -2.59 5.08
CA MET A 268 -4.84 -3.26 5.97
C MET A 268 -3.38 -3.07 5.55
N ARG A 269 -3.13 -2.70 4.29
CA ARG A 269 -1.81 -2.26 3.84
C ARG A 269 -1.49 -0.85 4.35
N THR A 270 -0.79 -0.76 5.47
CA THR A 270 -0.39 0.52 6.09
C THR A 270 0.44 1.40 5.16
N ALA A 271 0.06 2.67 5.02
CA ALA A 271 0.84 3.67 4.30
C ALA A 271 2.05 4.15 5.12
N ALA A 272 3.11 4.54 4.42
CA ALA A 272 4.35 5.03 5.03
C ALA A 272 4.27 6.51 5.48
N LEU A 273 3.36 7.29 4.91
CA LEU A 273 3.20 8.73 5.13
C LEU A 273 1.82 9.05 5.72
N PRO A 274 1.68 10.17 6.46
CA PRO A 274 0.40 10.59 7.05
C PRO A 274 -0.62 11.10 6.03
N THR A 275 -0.16 11.44 4.82
CA THR A 275 -1.00 11.74 3.68
C THR A 275 -0.79 10.64 2.66
N PHE A 276 -1.85 9.89 2.37
CA PHE A 276 -1.79 8.73 1.48
C PHE A 276 -3.07 8.58 0.66
N ARG A 277 -2.96 7.84 -0.44
CA ARG A 277 -4.10 7.43 -1.26
C ARG A 277 -4.20 5.91 -1.31
N LYS A 278 -5.42 5.40 -1.33
CA LYS A 278 -5.74 3.97 -1.44
C LYS A 278 -6.72 3.77 -2.59
N LEU A 279 -6.50 2.71 -3.36
CA LEU A 279 -7.35 2.39 -4.50
C LEU A 279 -8.72 1.98 -3.99
N TYR A 280 -9.77 2.64 -4.47
CA TYR A 280 -11.14 2.35 -4.11
C TYR A 280 -11.78 1.48 -5.19
N ARG A 281 -11.85 2.00 -6.42
CA ARG A 281 -12.59 1.34 -7.52
C ARG A 281 -11.83 1.49 -8.82
N ILE A 282 -12.16 0.63 -9.78
CA ILE A 282 -11.67 0.70 -11.15
C ILE A 282 -12.85 0.95 -12.07
N ILE A 283 -12.72 1.95 -12.93
CA ILE A 283 -13.67 2.20 -14.02
C ILE A 283 -13.01 1.62 -15.28
N GLN A 284 -13.47 0.42 -15.64
CA GLN A 284 -12.92 -0.29 -16.79
C GLN A 284 -13.44 0.30 -18.09
N LYS A 285 -12.57 0.38 -19.08
CA LYS A 285 -12.93 0.78 -20.43
C LYS A 285 -13.86 -0.27 -21.04
N LYS A 286 -15.09 0.12 -21.38
CA LYS A 286 -16.10 -0.78 -21.96
C LYS A 286 -15.92 -1.00 -23.47
N ASN A 287 -15.54 0.03 -24.21
CA ASN A 287 -15.40 -0.03 -25.67
C ASN A 287 -14.22 0.84 -26.13
N ASN A 288 -13.56 0.46 -27.22
CA ASN A 288 -12.45 1.20 -27.82
C ASN A 288 -12.88 2.50 -28.52
N MET A 289 -14.16 2.62 -28.92
CA MET A 289 -14.66 3.75 -29.69
C MET A 289 -15.04 4.98 -28.84
N ALA A 290 -15.26 4.80 -27.54
CA ALA A 290 -15.65 5.87 -26.64
C ALA A 290 -14.65 5.99 -25.47
N PRO A 291 -14.44 7.22 -24.95
CA PRO A 291 -13.68 7.40 -23.73
C PRO A 291 -14.40 6.74 -22.56
N THR A 292 -13.64 6.27 -21.58
CA THR A 292 -14.15 5.69 -20.32
C THR A 292 -14.95 6.72 -19.53
N LEU A 293 -14.44 7.95 -19.42
CA LEU A 293 -15.19 9.09 -18.90
C LEU A 293 -15.14 10.23 -19.93
N PRO A 294 -16.26 10.55 -20.60
CA PRO A 294 -16.31 11.71 -21.50
C PRO A 294 -16.12 13.03 -20.74
N ARG A 295 -15.79 14.10 -21.48
CA ARG A 295 -15.87 15.46 -20.92
C ARG A 295 -17.32 15.78 -20.55
N GLY A 296 -17.53 16.51 -19.46
CA GLY A 296 -18.86 16.95 -19.05
C GLY A 296 -19.03 17.07 -17.55
N ASN A 297 -20.28 17.18 -17.14
CA ASN A 297 -20.66 17.39 -15.75
C ASN A 297 -20.91 16.04 -15.07
N TYR A 298 -20.37 15.92 -13.87
CA TYR A 298 -20.49 14.75 -13.02
C TYR A 298 -20.97 15.16 -11.65
N THR A 299 -21.60 14.23 -10.96
CA THR A 299 -21.98 14.35 -9.57
C THR A 299 -21.34 13.22 -8.78
N LEU A 300 -20.53 13.58 -7.78
CA LEU A 300 -20.05 12.64 -6.78
C LEU A 300 -21.05 12.63 -5.63
N LYS A 301 -21.70 11.50 -5.39
CA LYS A 301 -22.57 11.29 -4.23
C LYS A 301 -21.78 10.52 -3.18
N VAL A 302 -21.59 11.16 -2.03
CA VAL A 302 -20.86 10.62 -0.88
C VAL A 302 -21.86 10.28 0.19
N VAL A 303 -21.93 9.02 0.57
CA VAL A 303 -22.65 8.61 1.78
C VAL A 303 -21.62 8.46 2.88
N TYR A 304 -21.65 9.40 3.82
CA TYR A 304 -20.82 9.34 5.00
C TYR A 304 -21.24 8.16 5.85
N SER A 305 -20.24 7.35 6.07
CA SER A 305 -20.25 6.34 7.08
C SER A 305 -18.84 6.46 7.60
N ILE A 306 -18.58 7.34 8.56
CA ILE A 306 -17.40 7.23 9.44
C ILE A 306 -17.25 8.28 10.52
N LEU A 307 -16.80 7.72 11.65
CA LEU A 307 -15.88 8.22 12.67
C LEU A 307 -15.33 9.64 12.38
N LYS A 308 -15.80 10.63 13.15
CA LYS A 308 -15.16 11.94 13.24
C LYS A 308 -13.64 11.76 13.45
N ALA A 309 -12.83 12.61 12.82
CA ALA A 309 -11.39 12.66 13.08
C ALA A 309 -11.02 12.81 14.59
N THR A 310 -11.98 13.25 15.42
CA THR A 310 -11.79 13.40 16.88
C THR A 310 -11.60 12.08 17.63
N ASP A 311 -12.25 10.96 17.27
CA ASP A 311 -11.94 9.68 17.96
C ASP A 311 -10.80 8.92 17.28
N LEU A 312 -10.36 9.33 16.09
CA LEU A 312 -9.07 8.88 15.54
C LEU A 312 -7.89 9.48 16.31
N ASN A 313 -8.04 10.71 16.84
CA ASN A 313 -7.09 11.31 17.78
C ASN A 313 -7.09 10.65 19.17
N SER A 314 -8.11 9.85 19.53
CA SER A 314 -8.08 9.04 20.77
C SER A 314 -7.38 7.70 20.56
N VAL A 315 -7.37 7.16 19.34
CA VAL A 315 -6.57 5.96 18.96
C VAL A 315 -5.09 6.28 18.79
N ILE A 316 -4.76 7.52 18.42
CA ILE A 316 -3.39 8.02 18.27
C ILE A 316 -3.26 9.24 19.18
N TRP A 317 -2.80 9.04 20.42
CA TRP A 317 -2.55 10.12 21.38
C TRP A 317 -1.43 11.04 20.86
N MET A 318 -1.79 11.97 19.99
CA MET A 318 -0.97 13.09 19.58
C MET A 318 -1.85 14.34 19.67
N GLY A 319 -1.55 15.16 20.68
CA GLY A 319 -2.16 16.46 20.83
C GLY A 319 -1.92 17.32 19.59
N LYS A 320 -2.96 17.46 18.77
CA LYS A 320 -3.43 18.69 18.12
C LYS A 320 -4.59 18.32 17.19
N SER A 321 -5.64 19.11 17.27
CA SER A 321 -6.81 19.05 16.38
C SER A 321 -6.36 19.21 14.93
N ALA A 322 -6.14 18.10 14.22
CA ALA A 322 -5.88 18.08 12.79
C ALA A 322 -7.06 17.37 12.14
N VAL A 323 -7.90 18.14 11.45
CA VAL A 323 -8.98 17.55 10.66
C VAL A 323 -8.34 16.72 9.56
N SER A 324 -8.71 15.44 9.49
CA SER A 324 -8.30 14.59 8.38
C SER A 324 -9.04 15.05 7.13
N ARG A 325 -8.33 15.64 6.16
CA ARG A 325 -8.97 15.95 4.87
C ARG A 325 -9.10 14.69 4.05
N ILE A 326 -10.29 14.47 3.52
CA ILE A 326 -10.61 13.35 2.65
C ILE A 326 -10.66 13.87 1.22
N ARG A 327 -9.75 13.36 0.40
CA ARG A 327 -9.62 13.73 -0.99
C ARG A 327 -9.99 12.56 -1.86
N PHE A 328 -10.59 12.86 -2.98
CA PHE A 328 -10.98 11.89 -3.97
C PHE A 328 -10.23 12.16 -5.25
N LYS A 329 -9.60 11.14 -5.85
CA LYS A 329 -8.70 11.34 -6.98
C LYS A 329 -8.94 10.34 -8.09
N PHE A 330 -9.18 10.85 -9.30
CA PHE A 330 -9.11 10.07 -10.52
C PHE A 330 -7.68 10.04 -11.05
N PHE A 331 -7.26 8.88 -11.53
CA PHE A 331 -5.94 8.66 -12.08
C PHE A 331 -6.05 7.82 -13.34
N GLN A 332 -5.46 8.28 -14.43
CA GLN A 332 -5.32 7.49 -15.65
C GLN A 332 -3.88 7.54 -16.16
N VAL A 333 -3.30 6.36 -16.31
CA VAL A 333 -2.09 6.15 -17.12
C VAL A 333 -2.53 5.90 -18.56
N ARG A 334 -1.91 6.61 -19.52
CA ARG A 334 -2.27 6.50 -20.93
C ARG A 334 -1.88 5.15 -21.51
#